data_AF-A0A7X7PFQ5-F1
#
_entry.id   AF-A0A7X7PFQ5-F1
#
_cell.length_a   1.000
_cell.length_b   1.000
_cell.length_c   1.000
_cell.angle_alpha   90.00
_cell.angle_beta   90.00
_cell.angle_gamma   90.00
#
_symmetry.space_group_name_H-M   'P 1'
#
loop_
_entity.id
_entity.type
_entity.pdbx_description
1 polymer ?
#
loop_
_entity_poly.entity_id
_entity_poly.type
_entity_poly.pdbx_seq_one_letter_code
_entity_poly.pdbx_strand_id
1 'polypeptide(L)'
;GESRTFPDLAREYYARAPGSVIRALADGFERLACAGLLHVPDAGRAAEQFGYLVAGAAIDRAMLTGSVPSEDELAVQACDGVDTFLARYAAVD
;
A
#
# COMPACT_ATOMS: atom_id res chain seq x y z
N GLY A 1 19.84 28.15 -8.08
CA GLY A 1 20.17 27.12 -7.07
C GLY A 1 19.74 25.81 -7.65
N GLU A 2 20.70 24.96 -7.96
CA GLU A 2 20.56 23.80 -8.82
C GLU A 2 19.81 22.65 -8.10
N SER A 3 18.54 22.45 -8.45
CA SER A 3 17.79 21.24 -8.08
C SER A 3 18.27 20.06 -8.92
N ARG A 4 19.37 19.43 -8.51
CA ARG A 4 19.65 18.03 -8.85
C ARG A 4 19.20 17.16 -7.69
N THR A 5 17.89 16.94 -7.59
CA THR A 5 17.34 16.03 -6.58
C THR A 5 17.48 14.59 -7.08
N PHE A 6 18.40 13.88 -6.44
CA PHE A 6 18.91 12.54 -6.72
C PHE A 6 17.84 11.47 -7.05
N PRO A 7 17.68 11.06 -8.32
CA PRO A 7 16.78 9.96 -8.69
C PRO A 7 17.20 8.62 -8.07
N ASP A 8 18.49 8.43 -7.78
CA ASP A 8 19.00 7.20 -7.15
C ASP A 8 18.56 7.06 -5.70
N LEU A 9 18.41 8.17 -4.96
CA LEU A 9 17.92 8.15 -3.59
C LEU A 9 16.44 7.75 -3.53
N ALA A 10 15.63 8.24 -4.47
CA ALA A 10 14.23 7.85 -4.60
C ALA A 10 14.10 6.35 -4.94
N ARG A 11 14.98 5.84 -5.80
CA ARG A 11 15.04 4.41 -6.19
C ARG A 11 15.47 3.52 -5.04
N GLU A 12 16.48 3.94 -4.28
CA GLU A 12 17.02 3.20 -3.15
C GLU A 12 16.08 3.22 -1.93
N TYR A 13 15.37 4.33 -1.71
CA TYR A 13 14.30 4.45 -0.71
C TYR A 13 13.10 3.55 -1.06
N TYR A 14 12.70 3.51 -2.34
CA TYR A 14 11.67 2.57 -2.84
C TYR A 14 12.08 1.10 -2.68
N ALA A 15 13.35 0.79 -2.92
CA ALA A 15 13.85 -0.57 -2.97
C ALA A 15 14.03 -1.22 -1.59
N ARG A 16 14.24 -0.45 -0.51
CA ARG A 16 14.68 -0.99 0.79
C ARG A 16 13.64 -1.09 1.90
N ALA A 17 12.60 -0.25 1.95
CA ALA A 17 11.59 -0.30 3.01
C ALA A 17 10.15 -0.53 2.51
N PRO A 18 9.66 0.13 1.43
CA PRO A 18 8.38 -0.19 0.80
C PRO A 18 8.41 -1.55 0.11
N GLY A 19 9.50 -1.89 -0.58
CA GLY A 19 9.63 -3.13 -1.35
C GLY A 19 9.49 -4.41 -0.52
N SER A 20 9.91 -4.42 0.75
CA SER A 20 9.74 -5.58 1.64
C SER A 20 8.30 -5.75 2.12
N VAL A 21 7.60 -4.64 2.38
CA VAL A 21 6.19 -4.66 2.80
C VAL A 21 5.29 -5.08 1.65
N ILE A 22 5.50 -4.49 0.46
CA ILE A 22 4.74 -4.86 -0.75
C ILE A 22 4.95 -6.33 -1.10
N ARG A 23 6.18 -6.85 -0.99
CA ARG A 23 6.44 -8.29 -1.21
C ARG A 23 5.71 -9.16 -0.19
N ALA A 24 5.76 -8.82 1.09
CA ALA A 24 5.06 -9.59 2.12
C ALA A 24 3.53 -9.59 1.93
N LEU A 25 2.97 -8.44 1.50
CA LEU A 25 1.56 -8.32 1.13
C LEU A 25 1.23 -9.18 -0.09
N ALA A 26 2.06 -9.13 -1.13
CA ALA A 26 1.88 -9.94 -2.33
C ALA A 26 1.88 -11.44 -2.00
N ASP A 27 2.89 -11.91 -1.25
CA ASP A 27 2.96 -13.31 -0.80
C ASP A 27 1.72 -13.70 0.03
N GLY A 28 1.19 -12.78 0.84
CA GLY A 28 -0.05 -12.97 1.60
C GLY A 28 -1.28 -13.10 0.70
N PHE A 29 -1.42 -12.22 -0.28
CA PHE A 29 -2.52 -12.23 -1.23
C PHE A 29 -2.48 -13.45 -2.14
N GLU A 30 -1.30 -13.92 -2.54
CA GLU A 30 -1.16 -15.20 -3.26
C GLU A 30 -1.70 -16.37 -2.44
N ARG A 31 -1.33 -16.45 -1.15
CA ARG A 31 -1.84 -17.51 -0.27
C ARG A 31 -3.37 -17.46 -0.13
N LEU A 32 -3.93 -16.26 0.04
CA LEU A 32 -5.39 -16.08 0.11
C LEU A 32 -6.08 -16.44 -1.21
N ALA A 33 -5.46 -16.12 -2.36
CA ALA A 33 -5.97 -16.50 -3.66
C ALA A 33 -5.92 -18.02 -3.89
N CYS A 34 -4.83 -18.68 -3.49
CA CYS A 34 -4.73 -20.14 -3.52
C CYS A 34 -5.79 -20.82 -2.64
N ALA A 35 -6.18 -20.18 -1.54
CA ALA A 35 -7.26 -20.63 -0.67
C ALA A 35 -8.66 -20.29 -1.18
N GLY A 36 -8.79 -19.58 -2.32
CA GLY A 36 -10.07 -19.13 -2.87
C GLY A 36 -10.74 -18.01 -2.07
N LEU A 37 -10.02 -17.34 -1.16
CA LEU A 37 -10.55 -16.26 -0.33
C LEU A 37 -10.45 -14.89 -1.01
N LEU A 38 -9.55 -14.75 -1.98
CA LEU A 38 -9.44 -13.57 -2.83
C LEU A 38 -9.34 -13.98 -4.31
N HIS A 39 -9.82 -13.14 -5.20
CA HIS A 39 -9.61 -13.24 -6.64
C HIS A 39 -8.57 -12.22 -7.11
N VAL A 40 -7.28 -12.59 -7.02
CA VAL A 40 -6.14 -11.70 -7.31
C VAL A 40 -5.28 -12.27 -8.44
N PRO A 41 -5.47 -11.84 -9.70
CA PRO A 41 -4.68 -12.32 -10.85
C PRO A 41 -3.20 -11.90 -10.83
N ASP A 42 -2.88 -10.83 -10.10
CA ASP A 42 -1.57 -10.21 -10.03
C ASP A 42 -1.36 -9.68 -8.60
N ALA A 43 -0.73 -10.50 -7.76
CA ALA A 43 -0.58 -10.22 -6.33
C ALA A 43 0.37 -9.05 -6.05
N GLY A 44 1.40 -8.86 -6.89
CA GLY A 44 2.31 -7.73 -6.79
C GLY A 44 1.56 -6.41 -6.97
N ARG A 45 0.76 -6.31 -8.04
CA ARG A 45 -0.04 -5.11 -8.29
C ARG A 45 -1.15 -4.90 -7.25
N ALA A 46 -1.78 -5.97 -6.78
CA ALA A 46 -2.75 -5.87 -5.69
C ALA A 46 -2.12 -5.36 -4.39
N ALA A 47 -0.90 -5.80 -4.06
CA ALA A 47 -0.15 -5.32 -2.91
C ALA A 47 0.20 -3.83 -3.00
N GLU A 48 0.68 -3.37 -4.16
CA GLU A 48 0.93 -1.94 -4.40
C GLU A 48 -0.34 -1.11 -4.19
N GLN A 49 -1.45 -1.52 -4.82
CA GLN A 49 -2.74 -0.83 -4.66
C GLN A 49 -3.21 -0.81 -3.21
N PHE A 50 -3.11 -1.92 -2.49
CA PHE A 50 -3.47 -2.02 -1.09
C PHE A 50 -2.66 -1.04 -0.23
N GLY A 51 -1.34 -0.97 -0.43
CA GLY A 51 -0.47 -0.05 0.30
C GLY A 51 -0.87 1.42 0.11
N TYR A 52 -1.21 1.81 -1.13
CA TYR A 52 -1.69 3.16 -1.41
C TYR A 52 -3.05 3.46 -0.78
N LEU A 53 -4.00 2.53 -0.87
CA LEU A 53 -5.34 2.67 -0.30
C LEU A 53 -5.29 2.83 1.23
N VAL A 54 -4.45 2.04 1.91
CA VAL A 54 -4.39 2.01 3.38
C VAL A 54 -3.55 3.14 3.96
N ALA A 55 -2.43 3.51 3.31
CA ALA A 55 -1.42 4.38 3.92
C ALA A 55 -1.06 5.62 3.09
N GLY A 56 -1.40 5.67 1.79
CA GLY A 56 -0.88 6.67 0.86
C GLY A 56 -1.17 8.11 1.30
N ALA A 57 -2.43 8.43 1.59
CA ALA A 57 -2.83 9.78 1.97
C ALA A 57 -2.21 10.24 3.31
N ALA A 58 -2.05 9.32 4.26
CA ALA A 58 -1.41 9.62 5.55
C ALA A 58 0.09 9.92 5.39
N ILE A 59 0.78 9.13 4.56
CA ILE A 59 2.19 9.35 4.23
C ILE A 59 2.35 10.70 3.51
N ASP A 60 1.53 10.98 2.51
CA ASP A 60 1.57 12.25 1.77
C ASP A 60 1.35 13.44 2.70
N ARG A 61 0.37 13.37 3.60
CA ARG A 61 0.11 14.43 4.59
C ARG A 61 1.32 14.65 5.49
N ALA A 62 1.88 13.57 6.05
CA ALA A 62 3.06 13.66 6.91
C ALA A 62 4.26 14.26 6.17
N MET A 63 4.52 13.84 4.93
CA MET A 63 5.68 14.32 4.15
C MET A 63 5.51 15.76 3.66
N LEU A 64 4.33 16.13 3.19
CA LEU A 64 4.09 17.43 2.54
C LEU A 64 3.72 18.55 3.53
N THR A 65 3.13 18.19 4.66
CA THR A 65 2.63 19.18 5.64
C THR A 65 3.30 19.08 7.01
N GLY A 66 4.03 17.99 7.30
CA GLY A 66 4.57 17.71 8.63
C GLY A 66 3.51 17.28 9.65
N SER A 67 2.24 17.19 9.25
CA SER A 67 1.13 16.77 10.11
C SER A 67 0.94 15.25 10.06
N VAL A 68 1.02 14.60 11.22
CA VAL A 68 0.73 13.18 11.38
C VAL A 68 -0.73 13.04 11.85
N PRO A 69 -1.59 12.29 11.12
CA PRO A 69 -2.96 12.02 11.56
C PRO A 69 -3.00 11.32 12.92
N SER A 70 -4.12 11.46 13.64
CA SER A 70 -4.35 10.70 14.87
C SER A 70 -4.47 9.20 14.60
N GLU A 71 -4.30 8.37 15.64
CA GLU A 71 -4.47 6.92 15.51
C GLU A 71 -5.88 6.54 15.02
N ASP A 72 -6.92 7.26 15.47
CA ASP A 72 -8.29 7.05 15.01
C ASP A 72 -8.47 7.39 13.52
N GLU A 73 -7.87 8.50 13.06
CA GLU A 73 -7.91 8.87 11.64
C GLU A 73 -7.18 7.85 10.77
N LEU A 74 -6.04 7.32 11.24
CA LEU A 74 -5.31 6.26 10.56
C LEU A 74 -6.13 4.96 10.49
N ALA A 75 -6.82 4.61 11.58
CA ALA A 75 -7.66 3.41 11.62
C ALA A 75 -8.83 3.51 10.64
N VAL A 76 -9.53 4.65 10.60
CA VAL A 76 -10.62 4.89 9.65
C VAL A 76 -10.12 4.80 8.22
N GLN A 77 -9.02 5.49 7.88
CA GLN A 77 -8.44 5.43 6.54
C GLN A 77 -8.05 4.00 6.14
N ALA A 78 -7.46 3.24 7.07
CA ALA A 78 -7.07 1.86 6.81
C ALA A 78 -8.28 0.98 6.52
N CYS A 79 -9.36 1.11 7.31
CA CYS A 79 -10.61 0.39 7.08
C CYS A 79 -11.22 0.72 5.71
N ASP A 80 -11.34 1.99 5.37
CA ASP A 80 -11.89 2.43 4.08
C ASP A 80 -11.06 1.91 2.90
N GLY A 81 -9.74 1.87 3.06
CA GLY A 81 -8.81 1.30 2.09
C GLY A 81 -8.98 -0.21 1.92
N VAL A 82 -9.17 -0.94 3.01
CA VAL A 82 -9.46 -2.39 3.00
C VAL A 82 -10.80 -2.66 2.33
N ASP A 83 -11.85 -1.92 2.67
CA ASP A 83 -13.19 -2.09 2.09
C ASP A 83 -13.15 -1.88 0.57
N THR A 84 -12.45 -0.84 0.11
CA THR A 84 -12.22 -0.58 -1.31
C THR A 84 -11.46 -1.72 -1.99
N PHE A 85 -10.43 -2.25 -1.34
CA PHE A 85 -9.65 -3.37 -1.85
C PHE A 85 -10.51 -4.64 -1.98
N LEU A 86 -11.29 -4.97 -0.96
CA LEU A 86 -12.16 -6.14 -0.94
C LEU A 86 -13.30 -6.02 -1.96
N ALA A 87 -13.84 -4.83 -2.17
CA ALA A 87 -14.83 -4.60 -3.24
C ALA A 87 -14.31 -5.00 -4.63
N ARG A 88 -12.99 -4.95 -4.86
CA ARG A 88 -12.36 -5.37 -6.11
C ARG A 88 -11.90 -6.82 -6.11
N TYR A 89 -11.36 -7.31 -4.99
CA TYR A 89 -10.57 -8.54 -4.94
C TYR A 89 -11.17 -9.65 -4.08
N ALA A 90 -12.29 -9.42 -3.39
CA ALA A 90 -12.98 -10.51 -2.70
C ALA A 90 -13.38 -11.61 -3.70
N ALA A 91 -13.30 -12.87 -3.26
CA ALA A 91 -13.91 -13.96 -4.01
C ALA A 91 -15.44 -13.73 -4.07
N VAL A 92 -16.02 -13.98 -5.24
CA VAL A 92 -17.49 -13.96 -5.40
C VAL A 92 -17.99 -15.34 -5.00
N ASP A 93 -18.97 -15.39 -4.09
CA ASP A 93 -19.72 -16.62 -3.77
C ASP A 93 -20.43 -17.20 -5.01
#